data_AF-A0A7S3DTY8-F1
#
_entry.id   AF-A0A7S3DTY8-F1
#
_cell.length_a   1.000
_cell.length_b   1.000
_cell.length_c   1.000
_cell.angle_alpha   90.00
_cell.angle_beta   90.00
_cell.angle_gamma   90.00
#
_symmetry.space_group_name_H-M   'P 1'
#
loop_
_entity.id
_entity.type
_entity.pdbx_description
1 polymer ?
#
loop_
_entity_poly.entity_id
_entity_poly.type
_entity_poly.pdbx_seq_one_letter_code
_entity_poly.pdbx_strand_id
1 'polypeptide(L)'
;EVNFGSESVLKVKRDANKPQNTKQAFLKFKVKGHTADNLVTAALRFHVQDVKGEGQALVELRHVTKSKWKDDKVTYSNKPKIGSIIRFGPVVSNSHIAIDISDFVKNFLGNDPE
;
A
#
# COMPACT_ATOMS: atom_id res chain seq x y z
N GLU A 1 5.37 17.64 -11.02
CA GLU A 1 5.38 17.01 -9.68
C GLU A 1 6.35 15.83 -9.70
N VAL A 2 7.03 15.57 -8.59
CA VAL A 2 8.13 14.59 -8.49
C VAL A 2 7.58 13.22 -8.10
N ASN A 3 8.02 12.17 -8.81
CA ASN A 3 7.83 10.77 -8.43
C ASN A 3 8.97 10.35 -7.49
N PHE A 4 8.66 9.63 -6.41
CA PHE A 4 9.62 9.15 -5.41
C PHE A 4 9.86 7.63 -5.49
N GLY A 5 9.49 6.99 -6.60
CA GLY A 5 9.57 5.53 -6.79
C GLY A 5 10.98 4.95 -6.76
N SER A 6 12.03 5.78 -6.77
CA SER A 6 13.43 5.38 -6.60
C SER A 6 13.97 5.58 -5.18
N GLU A 7 13.16 6.07 -4.22
CA GLU A 7 13.59 6.17 -2.82
C GLU A 7 13.75 4.78 -2.17
N SER A 8 14.72 4.64 -1.27
CA SER A 8 14.97 3.40 -0.53
C SER A 8 13.94 3.12 0.59
N VAL A 9 13.03 4.06 0.84
CA VAL A 9 12.02 3.98 1.90
C VAL A 9 10.65 4.45 1.41
N LEU A 10 9.59 3.82 1.90
CA LEU A 10 8.22 4.26 1.67
C LEU A 10 7.84 5.32 2.71
N LYS A 11 7.55 6.54 2.27
CA LYS A 11 7.10 7.62 3.15
C LYS A 11 5.59 7.79 3.06
N VAL A 12 4.92 7.67 4.20
CA VAL A 12 3.49 7.96 4.33
C VAL A 12 3.26 9.07 5.34
N LYS A 13 2.34 9.99 5.04
CA LYS A 13 1.93 11.07 5.93
C LYS A 13 0.53 11.48 5.55
N ARG A 14 -0.37 11.63 6.52
CA ARG A 14 -1.66 12.30 6.31
C ARG A 14 -1.61 13.68 6.97
N ASP A 15 -1.96 14.71 6.22
CA ASP A 15 -2.07 16.08 6.74
C ASP A 15 -3.46 16.61 6.39
N ALA A 16 -4.37 16.59 7.38
CA ALA A 16 -5.77 16.96 7.18
C ALA A 16 -5.93 18.46 6.89
N ASN A 17 -5.03 19.29 7.41
CA ASN A 17 -5.09 20.74 7.28
C ASN A 17 -4.37 21.23 6.02
N LYS A 18 -3.37 20.48 5.53
CA LYS A 18 -2.63 20.78 4.30
C LYS A 18 -2.56 19.53 3.41
N PRO A 19 -3.63 19.19 2.67
CA PRO A 19 -3.69 17.98 1.84
C PRO A 19 -2.52 17.82 0.87
N GLN A 20 -1.96 18.93 0.36
CA GLN A 20 -0.77 18.95 -0.49
C GLN A 20 0.51 18.41 0.19
N ASN A 21 0.53 18.36 1.53
CA ASN A 21 1.62 17.77 2.31
C ASN A 21 1.40 16.27 2.62
N THR A 22 0.27 15.69 2.17
CA THR A 22 -0.01 14.26 2.33
C THR A 22 0.92 13.46 1.43
N LYS A 23 1.60 12.46 2.01
CA LYS A 23 2.46 11.51 1.30
C LYS A 23 1.78 10.15 1.27
N GLN A 24 1.72 9.55 0.09
CA GLN A 24 1.09 8.26 -0.14
C GLN A 24 2.09 7.37 -0.88
N ALA A 25 2.19 6.11 -0.44
CA ALA A 25 2.95 5.10 -1.14
C ALA A 25 1.99 4.21 -1.94
N PHE A 26 2.30 3.99 -3.21
CA PHE A 26 1.56 3.08 -4.08
C PHE A 26 2.48 1.90 -4.40
N LEU A 27 1.97 0.69 -4.20
CA LEU A 27 2.70 -0.55 -4.43
C LEU A 27 1.93 -1.37 -5.45
N LYS A 28 2.63 -1.84 -6.47
CA LYS A 28 2.10 -2.75 -7.47
C LYS A 28 2.86 -4.06 -7.40
N PHE A 29 2.13 -5.17 -7.31
CA PHE A 29 2.69 -6.51 -7.26
C PHE A 29 2.21 -7.28 -8.47
N LYS A 30 3.12 -8.02 -9.11
CA LYS A 30 2.75 -8.99 -10.12
C LYS A 30 2.72 -10.37 -9.46
N VAL A 31 1.53 -10.90 -9.24
CA VAL A 31 1.32 -12.25 -8.70
C VAL A 31 1.31 -13.24 -9.86
N LYS A 32 2.23 -14.21 -9.88
CA LYS A 32 2.32 -15.24 -10.93
C LYS A 32 2.27 -16.63 -10.30
N GLY A 33 1.73 -17.60 -11.03
CA GLY A 33 1.70 -19.01 -10.60
C GLY A 33 0.64 -19.33 -9.54
N HIS A 34 -0.18 -18.36 -9.16
CA HIS A 34 -1.27 -18.54 -8.21
C HIS A 34 -2.62 -18.24 -8.85
N THR A 35 -3.61 -19.04 -8.50
CA THR A 35 -5.03 -18.85 -8.79
C THR A 35 -5.78 -18.66 -7.47
N ALA A 36 -7.05 -18.28 -7.53
CA ALA A 36 -7.89 -18.22 -6.33
C ALA A 36 -7.94 -19.57 -5.59
N ASP A 37 -7.95 -20.68 -6.34
CA ASP A 37 -8.09 -22.04 -5.80
C ASP A 37 -6.81 -22.59 -5.13
N ASN A 38 -5.63 -22.18 -5.60
CA ASN A 38 -4.36 -22.73 -5.11
C ASN A 38 -3.66 -21.84 -4.07
N LEU A 39 -4.18 -20.62 -3.83
CA LEU A 39 -3.60 -19.70 -2.87
C LEU A 39 -3.99 -20.10 -1.44
N VAL A 40 -3.02 -20.49 -0.62
CA VAL A 40 -3.29 -20.84 0.79
C VAL A 40 -3.30 -19.57 1.65
N THR A 41 -2.19 -18.82 1.64
CA THR A 41 -2.03 -17.58 2.40
C THR A 41 -1.30 -16.51 1.60
N ALA A 42 -1.62 -15.24 1.83
CA ALA A 42 -0.85 -14.09 1.36
C ALA A 42 -0.67 -13.08 2.50
N ALA A 43 0.54 -12.55 2.66
CA ALA A 43 0.83 -11.55 3.68
C ALA A 43 1.71 -10.43 3.13
N LEU A 44 1.35 -9.18 3.44
CA LEU A 44 2.25 -8.04 3.27
C LEU A 44 3.06 -7.85 4.54
N ARG A 45 4.39 -7.80 4.38
CA ARG A 45 5.32 -7.58 5.47
C ARG A 45 6.02 -6.25 5.29
N PHE A 46 6.03 -5.43 6.34
CA PHE A 46 6.76 -4.17 6.34
C PHE A 46 7.67 -4.09 7.56
N HIS A 47 8.83 -3.48 7.37
CA HIS A 47 9.68 -3.00 8.44
C HIS A 47 9.47 -1.49 8.61
N VAL A 48 8.90 -1.10 9.74
CA VAL A 48 8.63 0.30 10.08
C VAL A 48 9.92 0.89 10.65
N GLN A 49 10.65 1.64 9.82
CA GLN A 49 11.95 2.19 10.23
C GLN A 49 11.79 3.29 11.29
N ASP A 50 10.89 4.25 11.05
CA ASP A 50 10.75 5.44 11.88
C ASP A 50 9.31 5.96 11.81
N VAL A 51 8.82 6.46 12.94
CA VAL A 51 7.54 7.16 13.08
C VAL A 51 7.80 8.48 13.78
N LYS A 52 7.63 9.58 13.05
CA LYS A 52 7.80 10.93 13.60
C LYS A 52 6.70 11.25 14.62
N GLY A 53 7.08 11.92 15.71
CA GLY A 53 6.19 12.26 16.82
C GLY A 53 6.44 11.36 18.02
N GLU A 54 5.38 10.84 18.62
CA GLU A 54 5.41 10.01 19.85
C GLU A 54 5.87 8.56 19.62
N GLY A 55 6.50 8.27 18.47
CA GLY A 55 6.99 6.92 18.14
C GLY A 55 5.91 5.94 17.65
N GLN A 56 4.64 6.34 17.63
CA GLN A 56 3.50 5.57 17.12
C GLN A 56 2.63 6.40 16.17
N ALA A 57 2.07 5.77 15.13
CA ALA A 57 1.12 6.40 14.20
C ALA A 57 0.07 5.41 13.71
N LEU A 58 -1.11 5.92 13.31
CA LEU A 58 -2.14 5.13 12.65
C LEU A 58 -1.88 5.10 11.14
N VAL A 59 -1.87 3.90 10.55
CA VAL A 59 -1.65 3.69 9.11
C VAL A 59 -2.82 2.94 8.51
N GLU A 60 -3.20 3.36 7.30
CA GLU A 60 -4.20 2.72 6.46
C GLU A 60 -3.51 2.00 5.29
N LEU A 61 -3.79 0.72 5.12
CA LEU A 61 -3.57 -0.01 3.88
C LEU A 61 -4.88 0.02 3.09
N ARG A 62 -4.82 0.42 1.81
CA ARG A 62 -6.01 0.55 0.94
C ARG A 62 -5.80 -0.14 -0.39
N HIS A 63 -6.91 -0.63 -0.96
CA HIS A 63 -6.95 -1.15 -2.32
C HIS A 63 -6.77 -0.03 -3.35
N VAL A 64 -6.12 -0.31 -4.47
CA VAL A 64 -6.01 0.56 -5.64
C VAL A 64 -6.93 0.04 -6.75
N THR A 65 -7.99 0.77 -7.10
CA THR A 65 -9.05 0.26 -7.97
C THR A 65 -8.75 0.34 -9.48
N LYS A 66 -7.56 0.81 -9.88
CA LYS A 66 -7.14 0.88 -11.27
C LYS A 66 -5.71 0.39 -11.40
N SER A 67 -5.50 -0.73 -12.09
CA SER A 67 -4.18 -1.36 -12.30
C SER A 67 -3.36 -0.74 -13.44
N LYS A 68 -3.98 0.07 -14.31
CA LYS A 68 -3.36 0.62 -15.54
C LYS A 68 -2.37 1.78 -15.35
N TRP A 69 -1.76 1.92 -14.17
CA TRP A 69 -0.71 2.91 -13.95
C TRP A 69 0.68 2.30 -14.20
N LYS A 70 1.62 3.18 -14.60
CA LYS A 70 3.04 2.85 -14.72
C LYS A 70 3.78 3.48 -13.56
N ASP A 71 4.59 2.68 -12.87
CA ASP A 71 5.18 3.05 -11.59
C ASP A 71 6.10 4.28 -11.69
N ASP A 72 6.76 4.46 -12.85
CA ASP A 72 7.65 5.58 -13.16
C ASP A 72 6.90 6.89 -13.50
N LYS A 73 5.60 6.83 -13.79
CA LYS A 73 4.81 8.01 -14.23
C LYS A 73 3.85 8.55 -13.18
N VAL A 74 3.84 8.01 -11.96
CA VAL A 74 2.94 8.47 -10.90
C VAL A 74 3.32 9.84 -10.38
N THR A 75 2.36 10.74 -10.41
CA THR A 75 2.35 12.09 -9.83
C THR A 75 1.15 12.24 -8.91
N TYR A 76 1.07 13.33 -8.15
CA TYR A 76 -0.10 13.57 -7.30
C TYR A 76 -1.37 13.74 -8.14
N SER A 77 -1.25 14.32 -9.33
CA SER A 77 -2.36 14.57 -10.24
C SER A 77 -2.88 13.33 -10.96
N ASN A 78 -2.01 12.36 -11.29
CA ASN A 78 -2.37 11.16 -12.04
C ASN A 78 -2.36 9.86 -11.19
N LYS A 79 -2.25 10.00 -9.86
CA LYS A 79 -2.18 8.87 -8.94
C LYS A 79 -3.38 7.92 -9.10
N PRO A 80 -3.18 6.61 -8.89
CA PRO A 80 -4.26 5.64 -8.96
C PRO A 80 -5.40 5.96 -8.00
N LYS A 81 -6.63 5.60 -8.39
CA LYS A 81 -7.80 5.78 -7.54
C LYS A 81 -7.69 4.87 -6.32
N ILE A 82 -7.78 5.48 -5.14
CA ILE A 82 -7.77 4.81 -3.85
C ILE A 82 -9.17 4.25 -3.57
N GLY A 83 -9.23 2.99 -3.17
CA GLY A 83 -10.44 2.24 -2.86
C GLY A 83 -10.65 2.03 -1.36
N SER A 84 -11.26 0.88 -1.03
CA SER A 84 -11.59 0.46 0.32
C SER A 84 -10.36 0.25 1.20
N ILE A 85 -10.57 0.34 2.52
CA ILE A 85 -9.56 0.02 3.53
C ILE A 85 -9.43 -1.50 3.60
N ILE A 86 -8.18 -1.99 3.56
CA ILE A 86 -7.81 -3.39 3.81
C ILE A 86 -7.43 -3.55 5.28
N ARG A 87 -6.63 -2.62 5.84
CA ARG A 87 -6.22 -2.60 7.25
C ARG A 87 -6.13 -1.17 7.75
N PHE A 88 -6.55 -0.94 8.98
CA PHE A 88 -6.31 0.30 9.72
C PHE A 88 -5.76 -0.01 11.11
N GLY A 89 -4.79 0.77 11.58
CA GLY A 89 -4.40 0.78 12.99
C GLY A 89 -2.92 1.10 13.20
N PRO A 90 -2.41 0.89 14.43
CA PRO A 90 -1.15 1.47 14.85
C PRO A 90 0.05 0.75 14.25
N VAL A 91 1.11 1.53 14.03
CA VAL A 91 2.48 1.10 13.78
C VAL A 91 3.42 1.84 14.72
N VAL A 92 4.50 1.18 15.11
CA VAL A 92 5.51 1.72 16.04
C VAL A 92 6.87 1.74 15.35
N SER A 93 7.72 2.70 15.69
CA SER A 93 9.09 2.75 15.17
C SER A 93 9.87 1.45 15.45
N ASN A 94 10.76 1.07 14.53
CA ASN A 94 11.59 -0.12 14.61
C ASN A 94 10.81 -1.43 14.85
N SER A 95 9.65 -1.58 14.19
CA SER A 95 8.79 -2.76 14.31
C SER A 95 8.55 -3.46 12.98
N HIS A 96 8.29 -4.76 13.04
CA HIS A 96 7.85 -5.54 11.89
C HIS A 96 6.33 -5.73 11.96
N ILE A 97 5.65 -5.46 10.86
CA ILE A 97 4.22 -5.72 10.72
C ILE A 97 4.00 -6.76 9.63
N ALA A 98 3.12 -7.72 9.89
CA ALA A 98 2.62 -8.67 8.91
C ALA A 98 1.11 -8.52 8.84
N ILE A 99 0.60 -8.22 7.65
CA ILE A 99 -0.82 -8.03 7.39
C ILE A 99 -1.27 -9.20 6.53
N ASP A 100 -2.15 -10.03 7.06
CA ASP A 100 -2.83 -11.06 6.27
C ASP A 100 -3.73 -10.38 5.24
N ILE A 101 -3.48 -10.70 3.97
CA ILE A 101 -4.25 -10.21 2.82
C ILE A 101 -4.76 -11.38 1.97
N SER A 102 -4.83 -12.59 2.54
CA SER A 102 -5.20 -13.81 1.83
C SER A 102 -6.54 -13.67 1.11
N ASP A 103 -7.58 -13.23 1.82
CA ASP A 103 -8.92 -13.05 1.24
C ASP A 103 -8.94 -11.99 0.15
N PHE A 104 -8.19 -10.89 0.35
CA PHE A 104 -8.07 -9.84 -0.64
C PHE A 104 -7.43 -10.36 -1.94
N VAL A 105 -6.33 -11.12 -1.85
CA VAL A 105 -5.64 -11.66 -3.03
C VAL A 105 -6.45 -12.77 -3.68
N LYS A 106 -7.09 -13.66 -2.91
CA LYS A 106 -8.02 -14.68 -3.45
C LYS A 106 -9.14 -14.03 -4.25
N ASN A 107 -9.77 -13.01 -3.68
CA ASN A 107 -10.86 -12.28 -4.33
C ASN A 107 -10.37 -11.52 -5.57
N PHE A 108 -9.16 -10.96 -5.54
CA PHE A 108 -8.56 -10.31 -6.71
C PHE A 108 -8.33 -11.32 -7.85
N LEU A 109 -7.69 -12.46 -7.56
CA LEU A 109 -7.42 -13.50 -8.56
C LEU A 109 -8.69 -14.14 -9.15
N GLY A 110 -9.78 -14.20 -8.38
CA GLY A 110 -11.06 -14.76 -8.83
C GLY A 110 -11.91 -13.80 -9.68
N ASN A 111 -11.76 -12.48 -9.50
CA ASN A 111 -12.60 -11.48 -10.17
C ASN A 111 -11.87 -10.64 -11.23
N ASP A 112 -10.54 -10.64 -11.24
CA ASP A 112 -9.73 -9.84 -12.17
C ASP A 112 -8.40 -10.58 -12.50
N PRO A 113 -8.45 -11.71 -13.23
CA PRO A 113 -7.25 -12.31 -13.78
C PRO A 113 -6.72 -11.37 -14.88
N GLU A 114 -5.52 -10.80 -14.71
CA GLU A 114 -4.83 -10.10 -15.80
C GLU A 114 -4.82 -10.91 -17.11
#